data_AF-A0A316KYH7-F1
#
_entry.id   AF-A0A316KYH7-F1
#
_cell.length_a   1.000
_cell.length_b   1.000
_cell.length_c   1.000
_cell.angle_alpha   90.00
_cell.angle_beta   90.00
_cell.angle_gamma   90.00
#
_symmetry.space_group_name_H-M   'P 1'
#
loop_
_entity.id
_entity.type
_entity.pdbx_description
1 polymer ?
#
loop_
_entity_poly.entity_id
_entity_poly.type
_entity_poly.pdbx_seq_one_letter_code
_entity_poly.pdbx_strand_id
1 'polypeptide(L)'
;MNKKSVFNPEQQQNDLSSKIITGLERISQAFKALLWEKAKELGLSPIQIQILIFIAYHKSEFNNVSFLALEFNVTKPTISDAIRVLDKKGYIIKDYSSSDNRSYSILLSGAGKGIVEKTEHFASPLENQMDAIGTEEKENLFKTLSKLIYQLNRTGVLTVQRTCFACKYYQKTTANHYCHLLEKQLKHSDIRLDCVEFEEKS
;
A
#
# COMPACT_ATOMS: atom_id res chain seq x y z
N MET A 1 -26.05 18.23 18.74
CA MET A 1 -26.60 16.91 18.36
C MET A 1 -25.50 15.88 18.51
N ASN A 2 -25.65 14.88 19.38
CA ASN A 2 -24.68 13.80 19.50
C ASN A 2 -24.65 13.03 18.18
N LYS A 3 -23.56 13.14 17.43
CA LYS A 3 -23.34 12.32 16.24
C LYS A 3 -23.25 10.88 16.73
N LYS A 4 -24.28 10.07 16.44
CA LYS A 4 -24.24 8.63 16.72
C LYS A 4 -23.00 8.04 16.01
N SER A 5 -22.45 6.96 16.56
CA SER A 5 -21.23 6.32 16.03
C SER A 5 -21.46 5.75 14.63
N VAL A 6 -20.49 5.92 13.73
CA VAL A 6 -20.50 5.28 12.38
C VAL A 6 -20.58 3.75 12.45
N PHE A 7 -20.22 3.16 13.60
CA PHE A 7 -20.31 1.73 13.86
C PHE A 7 -21.68 1.28 14.39
N ASN A 8 -22.63 2.19 14.64
CA ASN A 8 -23.98 1.82 15.05
C ASN A 8 -24.78 1.30 13.84
N PRO A 9 -25.27 0.04 13.85
CA PRO A 9 -26.06 -0.51 12.76
C PRO A 9 -27.33 0.30 12.42
N GLU A 10 -28.00 0.91 13.40
CA GLU A 10 -29.18 1.75 13.16
C GLU A 10 -28.84 2.99 12.31
N GLN A 11 -27.67 3.58 12.55
CA GLN A 11 -27.21 4.72 11.76
C GLN A 11 -26.75 4.29 10.38
N GLN A 12 -26.11 3.12 10.27
CA GLN A 12 -25.70 2.54 9.00
C GLN A 12 -26.89 2.24 8.08
N GLN A 13 -28.12 2.10 8.58
CA GLN A 13 -29.29 1.91 7.71
C GLN A 13 -29.57 3.14 6.84
N ASN A 14 -29.33 4.35 7.37
CA ASN A 14 -29.81 5.59 6.78
C ASN A 14 -28.70 6.54 6.33
N ASP A 15 -27.45 6.37 6.79
CA ASP A 15 -26.32 7.20 6.40
C ASP A 15 -25.36 6.47 5.44
N LEU A 16 -25.26 6.98 4.21
CA LEU A 16 -24.39 6.42 3.17
C LEU A 16 -22.91 6.46 3.58
N SER A 17 -22.46 7.49 4.28
CA SER A 17 -21.06 7.59 4.72
C SER A 17 -20.71 6.46 5.70
N SER A 18 -21.60 6.18 6.65
CA SER A 18 -21.45 5.06 7.58
C SER A 18 -21.46 3.71 6.86
N LYS A 19 -22.31 3.53 5.83
CA LYS A 19 -22.29 2.30 4.99
C LYS A 19 -20.95 2.11 4.28
N ILE A 20 -20.38 3.17 3.70
CA ILE A 20 -19.09 3.13 3.01
C ILE A 20 -17.97 2.78 3.98
N ILE A 21 -17.92 3.41 5.16
CA ILE A 21 -16.92 3.12 6.19
C ILE A 21 -16.98 1.64 6.61
N THR A 22 -18.17 1.11 6.86
CA THR A 22 -18.36 -0.31 7.19
C THR A 22 -17.97 -1.23 6.03
N GLY A 23 -18.23 -0.83 4.78
CA GLY A 23 -17.78 -1.56 3.59
C GLY A 23 -16.25 -1.66 3.52
N LEU A 24 -15.55 -0.53 3.69
CA LEU A 24 -14.07 -0.49 3.72
C LEU A 24 -13.51 -1.37 4.84
N GLU A 25 -14.14 -1.36 6.00
CA GLU A 25 -13.76 -2.18 7.15
C GLU A 25 -13.88 -3.68 6.83
N ARG A 26 -14.99 -4.11 6.23
CA ARG A 26 -15.19 -5.52 5.81
C ARG A 26 -14.18 -5.97 4.75
N ILE A 27 -13.87 -5.11 3.78
CA ILE A 27 -12.84 -5.42 2.77
C ILE A 27 -11.46 -5.52 3.41
N SER A 28 -11.13 -4.63 4.36
CA SER A 28 -9.89 -4.70 5.13
C SER A 28 -9.79 -6.02 5.94
N GLN A 29 -10.90 -6.48 6.54
CA GLN A 29 -10.94 -7.78 7.21
C GLN A 29 -10.70 -8.94 6.25
N ALA A 30 -11.33 -8.93 5.06
CA ALA A 30 -11.15 -9.96 4.06
C ALA A 30 -9.70 -10.05 3.57
N PHE A 31 -9.10 -8.90 3.24
CA PHE A 31 -7.69 -8.82 2.85
C PHE A 31 -6.76 -9.36 3.95
N LYS A 32 -7.03 -9.00 5.23
CA LYS A 32 -6.30 -9.52 6.38
C LYS A 32 -6.45 -11.04 6.50
N ALA A 33 -7.64 -11.59 6.34
CA ALA A 33 -7.88 -13.03 6.42
C ALA A 33 -7.08 -13.80 5.36
N LEU A 34 -7.10 -13.34 4.11
CA LEU A 34 -6.32 -13.92 3.00
C LEU A 34 -4.82 -13.91 3.28
N LEU A 35 -4.28 -12.79 3.75
CA LEU A 35 -2.87 -12.66 4.09
C LEU A 35 -2.48 -13.57 5.26
N TRP A 36 -3.33 -13.69 6.27
CA TRP A 36 -3.11 -14.57 7.42
C TRP A 36 -3.11 -16.05 7.05
N GLU A 37 -3.96 -16.46 6.12
CA GLU A 37 -3.99 -17.82 5.60
C GLU A 37 -2.64 -18.20 4.98
N LYS A 38 -2.11 -17.34 4.10
CA LYS A 38 -0.78 -17.52 3.50
C LYS A 38 0.36 -17.44 4.51
N ALA A 39 0.27 -16.55 5.48
CA ALA A 39 1.23 -16.44 6.57
C ALA A 39 1.35 -17.77 7.35
N LYS A 40 0.21 -18.39 7.68
CA LYS A 40 0.16 -19.67 8.38
C LYS A 40 0.74 -20.81 7.55
N GLU A 41 0.40 -20.88 6.26
CA GLU A 41 0.90 -21.91 5.33
C GLU A 41 2.44 -21.93 5.26
N LEU A 42 3.07 -20.75 5.28
CA LEU A 42 4.52 -20.60 5.07
C LEU A 42 5.33 -20.38 6.36
N GLY A 43 4.68 -20.39 7.52
CA GLY A 43 5.33 -20.12 8.81
C GLY A 43 5.97 -18.73 8.87
N LEU A 44 5.26 -17.74 8.34
CA LEU A 44 5.61 -16.32 8.32
C LEU A 44 4.56 -15.50 9.07
N SER A 45 4.90 -14.26 9.41
CA SER A 45 3.89 -13.28 9.83
C SER A 45 3.38 -12.47 8.62
N PRO A 46 2.17 -11.89 8.70
CA PRO A 46 1.63 -11.02 7.65
C PRO A 46 2.61 -9.91 7.22
N ILE A 47 3.24 -9.24 8.21
CA ILE A 47 4.18 -8.15 7.93
C ILE A 47 5.45 -8.63 7.22
N GLN A 48 5.90 -9.87 7.48
CA GLN A 48 7.05 -10.46 6.77
C GLN A 48 6.73 -10.68 5.30
N ILE A 49 5.54 -11.19 4.99
CA ILE A 49 5.08 -11.35 3.60
C ILE A 49 4.99 -9.99 2.91
N GLN A 50 4.36 -9.01 3.56
CA GLN A 50 4.23 -7.65 3.00
C GLN A 50 5.59 -7.01 2.73
N ILE A 51 6.56 -7.16 3.64
CA ILE A 51 7.94 -6.67 3.44
C ILE A 51 8.60 -7.35 2.24
N LEU A 52 8.50 -8.68 2.11
CA LEU A 52 9.11 -9.40 0.99
C LEU A 52 8.52 -8.97 -0.36
N ILE A 53 7.19 -8.88 -0.44
CA ILE A 53 6.48 -8.38 -1.64
C ILE A 53 6.91 -6.94 -1.94
N PHE A 54 6.97 -6.08 -0.92
CA PHE A 54 7.39 -4.70 -1.11
C PHE A 54 8.80 -4.60 -1.71
N ILE A 55 9.77 -5.31 -1.12
CA ILE A 55 11.16 -5.32 -1.61
C ILE A 55 11.24 -5.86 -3.05
N ALA A 56 10.38 -6.81 -3.42
CA ALA A 56 10.35 -7.37 -4.78
C ALA A 56 9.96 -6.33 -5.85
N TYR A 57 9.05 -5.43 -5.50
CA TYR A 57 8.39 -4.54 -6.46
C TYR A 57 8.79 -3.06 -6.34
N HIS A 58 9.63 -2.70 -5.36
CA HIS A 58 10.04 -1.32 -5.11
C HIS A 58 11.55 -1.13 -5.21
N LYS A 59 11.95 0.10 -5.55
CA LYS A 59 13.36 0.52 -5.64
C LYS A 59 14.06 0.34 -4.30
N SER A 60 15.34 -0.03 -4.34
CA SER A 60 16.17 -0.28 -3.16
C SER A 60 16.28 0.91 -2.21
N GLU A 61 16.10 2.15 -2.70
CA GLU A 61 16.07 3.37 -1.89
C GLU A 61 14.95 3.36 -0.82
N PHE A 62 13.83 2.67 -1.09
CA PHE A 62 12.72 2.51 -0.15
C PHE A 62 12.88 1.29 0.77
N ASN A 63 13.85 0.42 0.49
CA ASN A 63 14.00 -0.86 1.17
C ASN A 63 14.87 -0.70 2.44
N ASN A 64 14.46 0.18 3.34
CA ASN A 64 15.12 0.40 4.63
C ASN A 64 14.11 0.43 5.79
N VAL A 65 14.59 0.18 7.01
CA VAL A 65 13.73 0.05 8.21
C VAL A 65 12.87 1.29 8.46
N SER A 66 13.43 2.49 8.29
CA SER A 66 12.70 3.73 8.56
C SER A 66 11.56 3.93 7.58
N PHE A 67 11.80 3.66 6.30
CA PHE A 67 10.80 3.78 5.26
C PHE A 67 9.70 2.73 5.41
N LEU A 68 10.07 1.45 5.56
CA LEU A 68 9.11 0.35 5.72
C LEU A 68 8.20 0.53 6.96
N ALA A 69 8.69 1.17 8.03
CA ALA A 69 7.88 1.46 9.21
C ALA A 69 6.77 2.47 8.90
N LEU A 70 7.08 3.51 8.12
CA LEU A 70 6.09 4.46 7.64
C LEU A 70 5.13 3.80 6.66
N GLU A 71 5.64 3.02 5.69
CA GLU A 71 4.86 2.30 4.67
C GLU A 71 3.75 1.46 5.29
N PHE A 72 4.11 0.61 6.25
CA PHE A 72 3.17 -0.32 6.84
C PHE A 72 2.46 0.25 8.08
N ASN A 73 2.68 1.52 8.39
CA ASN A 73 2.12 2.20 9.57
C ASN A 73 2.36 1.40 10.87
N VAL A 74 3.60 0.96 11.07
CA VAL A 74 4.05 0.22 12.26
C VAL A 74 5.32 0.84 12.83
N THR A 75 5.73 0.39 14.01
CA THR A 75 6.93 0.94 14.65
C THR A 75 8.21 0.41 14.01
N LYS A 76 9.30 1.20 14.04
CA LYS A 76 10.64 0.75 13.60
C LYS A 76 11.09 -0.55 14.28
N PRO A 77 10.88 -0.75 15.61
CA PRO A 77 11.14 -2.05 16.26
C PRO A 77 10.41 -3.22 15.59
N THR A 78 9.13 -3.07 15.25
CA THR A 78 8.35 -4.12 14.56
C THR A 78 8.98 -4.51 13.22
N ILE A 79 9.40 -3.53 12.42
CA ILE A 79 10.10 -3.79 11.16
C ILE A 79 11.46 -4.41 11.40
N SER A 80 12.27 -3.88 12.31
CA SER A 80 13.59 -4.43 12.66
C SER A 80 13.51 -5.90 13.08
N ASP A 81 12.50 -6.27 13.87
CA ASP A 81 12.25 -7.65 14.26
C ASP A 81 11.84 -8.53 13.08
N ALA A 82 10.96 -8.05 12.21
CA ALA A 82 10.58 -8.76 11.00
C ALA A 82 11.79 -9.01 10.08
N ILE A 83 12.60 -7.97 9.84
CA ILE A 83 13.84 -8.03 9.06
C ILE A 83 14.83 -9.02 9.67
N ARG A 84 15.07 -8.96 10.99
CA ARG A 84 15.95 -9.92 11.68
C ARG A 84 15.50 -11.38 11.49
N VAL A 85 14.20 -11.64 11.55
CA VAL A 85 13.67 -13.01 11.34
C VAL A 85 13.78 -13.43 9.87
N LEU A 86 13.52 -12.53 8.91
CA LEU A 86 13.69 -12.80 7.49
C LEU A 86 15.15 -13.08 7.11
N ASP A 87 16.08 -12.31 7.70
CA ASP A 87 17.53 -12.49 7.54
C ASP A 87 17.97 -13.85 8.11
N LYS A 88 17.52 -14.20 9.32
CA LYS A 88 17.77 -15.52 9.93
C LYS A 88 17.21 -16.69 9.11
N LYS A 89 16.06 -16.48 8.45
CA LYS A 89 15.46 -17.47 7.52
C LYS A 89 16.17 -17.50 6.16
N GLY A 90 17.10 -16.58 5.90
CA GLY A 90 17.84 -16.49 4.64
C GLY A 90 17.01 -15.95 3.48
N TYR A 91 15.93 -15.20 3.73
CA TYR A 91 15.04 -14.67 2.68
C TYR A 91 15.45 -13.27 2.20
N ILE A 92 16.27 -12.57 2.97
CA ILE A 92 16.80 -11.25 2.60
C ILE A 92 18.31 -11.22 2.75
N ILE A 93 18.92 -10.21 2.16
CA ILE A 93 20.34 -9.86 2.28
C ILE A 93 20.41 -8.38 2.61
N LYS A 94 21.31 -8.01 3.54
CA LYS A 94 21.62 -6.61 3.85
C LYS A 94 22.75 -6.14 2.97
N ASP A 95 22.48 -5.10 2.18
CA ASP A 95 23.46 -4.46 1.32
C ASP A 95 23.92 -3.13 1.94
N TYR A 96 25.21 -3.07 2.26
CA TYR A 96 25.87 -1.91 2.88
C TYR A 96 26.60 -1.03 1.86
N SER A 97 26.43 -1.28 0.56
CA SER A 97 27.09 -0.51 -0.51
C SER A 97 26.54 0.90 -0.72
N SER A 98 25.54 1.32 0.06
CA SER A 98 24.93 2.64 -0.03
C SER A 98 25.94 3.74 0.28
N SER A 99 25.89 4.83 -0.49
CA SER A 99 26.73 6.02 -0.29
C SER A 99 26.46 6.77 1.01
N ASP A 100 25.33 6.48 1.68
CA ASP A 100 25.02 6.96 3.02
C ASP A 100 25.47 5.92 4.06
N ASN A 101 26.64 6.15 4.66
CA ASN A 101 27.33 5.30 5.64
C ASN A 101 26.51 4.97 6.92
N ARG A 102 25.25 5.39 7.03
CA ARG A 102 24.39 5.20 8.20
C ARG A 102 23.22 4.25 7.97
N SER A 103 22.98 3.75 6.76
CA SER A 103 21.88 2.82 6.49
C SER A 103 22.26 1.72 5.48
N TYR A 104 21.76 0.50 5.71
CA TYR A 104 21.81 -0.60 4.75
C TYR A 104 20.50 -0.65 3.97
N SER A 105 20.58 -1.08 2.71
CA SER A 105 19.40 -1.45 1.93
C SER A 105 19.11 -2.94 2.09
N ILE A 106 17.85 -3.33 1.92
CA ILE A 106 17.40 -4.71 2.05
C ILE A 106 17.10 -5.25 0.65
N LEU A 107 17.69 -6.38 0.31
CA LEU A 107 17.49 -7.08 -0.97
C LEU A 107 16.91 -8.46 -0.71
N LEU A 108 16.21 -9.02 -1.70
CA LEU A 108 15.78 -10.42 -1.65
C LEU A 108 16.95 -11.36 -1.94
N SER A 109 17.05 -12.44 -1.18
CA SER A 109 17.87 -13.59 -1.57
C SER A 109 17.15 -14.42 -2.65
N GLY A 110 17.84 -15.42 -3.24
CA GLY A 110 17.18 -16.39 -4.12
C GLY A 110 16.03 -17.14 -3.43
N ALA A 111 16.21 -17.53 -2.17
CA ALA A 111 15.14 -18.16 -1.38
C ALA A 111 13.99 -17.17 -1.10
N GLY A 112 14.30 -15.89 -0.87
CA GLY A 112 13.30 -14.83 -0.70
C GLY A 112 12.41 -14.64 -1.91
N LYS A 113 13.00 -14.63 -3.12
CA LYS A 113 12.23 -14.56 -4.38
C LYS A 113 11.24 -15.72 -4.51
N GLY A 114 11.67 -16.94 -4.19
CA GLY A 114 10.76 -18.10 -4.18
C GLY A 114 9.64 -18.04 -3.13
N ILE A 115 9.79 -17.24 -2.07
CA ILE A 115 8.68 -16.96 -1.13
C ILE A 115 7.74 -15.90 -1.70
N VAL A 116 8.26 -14.88 -2.38
CA VAL A 116 7.44 -13.87 -3.06
C VAL A 116 6.53 -14.53 -4.09
N GLU A 117 7.05 -15.39 -4.96
CA GLU A 117 6.26 -16.12 -5.97
C GLU A 117 5.10 -16.92 -5.35
N LYS A 118 5.28 -17.46 -4.13
CA LYS A 118 4.25 -18.22 -3.41
C LYS A 118 3.21 -17.34 -2.71
N THR A 119 3.50 -16.05 -2.53
CA THR A 119 2.70 -15.15 -1.70
C THR A 119 2.11 -13.98 -2.43
N GLU A 120 2.70 -13.50 -3.53
CA GLU A 120 2.30 -12.26 -4.21
C GLU A 120 0.84 -12.26 -4.70
N HIS A 121 0.29 -13.44 -4.98
CA HIS A 121 -1.09 -13.65 -5.39
C HIS A 121 -2.07 -13.90 -4.23
N PHE A 122 -1.70 -13.60 -2.97
CA PHE A 122 -2.60 -13.83 -1.83
C PHE A 122 -3.94 -13.09 -1.95
N ALA A 123 -3.95 -11.96 -2.67
CA ALA A 123 -5.14 -11.14 -2.89
C ALA A 123 -5.96 -11.53 -4.14
N SER A 124 -5.57 -12.56 -4.91
CA SER A 124 -6.28 -12.96 -6.12
C SER A 124 -7.77 -13.29 -5.93
N PRO A 125 -8.24 -13.80 -4.77
CA PRO A 125 -9.68 -13.92 -4.54
C PRO A 125 -10.43 -12.59 -4.64
N LEU A 126 -9.83 -11.47 -4.22
CA LEU A 126 -10.42 -10.12 -4.37
C LEU A 126 -10.30 -9.61 -5.81
N GLU A 127 -9.15 -9.84 -6.44
CA GLU A 127 -8.91 -9.51 -7.86
C GLU A 127 -9.97 -10.14 -8.78
N ASN A 128 -10.23 -11.44 -8.59
CA ASN A 128 -11.23 -12.17 -9.37
C ASN A 128 -12.65 -11.59 -9.21
N GLN A 129 -13.00 -11.09 -8.02
CA GLN A 129 -14.29 -10.42 -7.81
C GLN A 129 -14.32 -9.06 -8.49
N MET A 130 -13.19 -8.35 -8.52
CA MET A 130 -13.09 -7.09 -9.26
C MET A 130 -13.28 -7.33 -10.75
N ASP A 131 -12.77 -8.41 -11.35
CA ASP A 131 -12.95 -8.69 -12.78
C ASP A 131 -14.40 -8.76 -13.23
N ALA A 132 -15.30 -9.23 -12.36
CA ALA A 132 -16.74 -9.29 -12.63
C ALA A 132 -17.45 -7.92 -12.59
N ILE A 133 -16.82 -6.86 -12.07
CA ILE A 133 -17.39 -5.51 -11.97
C ILE A 133 -17.17 -4.74 -13.27
N GLY A 134 -18.16 -3.96 -13.70
CA GLY A 134 -18.09 -3.14 -14.91
C GLY A 134 -17.00 -2.07 -14.86
N THR A 135 -16.45 -1.70 -16.03
CA THR A 135 -15.36 -0.72 -16.10
C THR A 135 -15.75 0.64 -15.52
N GLU A 136 -16.96 1.14 -15.80
CA GLU A 136 -17.44 2.42 -15.27
C GLU A 136 -17.56 2.40 -13.73
N GLU A 137 -18.05 1.30 -13.15
CA GLU A 137 -18.15 1.13 -11.69
C GLU A 137 -16.76 1.10 -11.04
N LYS A 138 -15.78 0.41 -11.67
CA LYS A 138 -14.38 0.41 -11.23
C LYS A 138 -13.79 1.81 -11.22
N GLU A 139 -13.99 2.59 -12.29
CA GLU A 139 -13.49 3.95 -12.39
C GLU A 139 -14.11 4.87 -11.32
N ASN A 140 -15.41 4.76 -11.08
CA ASN A 140 -16.12 5.52 -10.06
C ASN A 140 -15.67 5.15 -8.63
N LEU A 141 -15.48 3.86 -8.36
CA LEU A 141 -14.94 3.37 -7.10
C LEU A 141 -13.52 3.90 -6.89
N PHE A 142 -12.64 3.72 -7.88
CA PHE A 142 -11.26 4.21 -7.84
C PHE A 142 -11.19 5.71 -7.61
N LYS A 143 -12.10 6.47 -8.24
CA LYS A 143 -12.20 7.91 -8.05
C LYS A 143 -12.51 8.30 -6.62
N THR A 144 -13.45 7.60 -6.00
CA THR A 144 -13.85 7.81 -4.62
C THR A 144 -12.72 7.44 -3.65
N LEU A 145 -12.10 6.28 -3.85
CA LEU A 145 -10.97 5.81 -3.03
C LEU A 145 -9.77 6.76 -3.11
N SER A 146 -9.38 7.17 -4.31
CA SER A 146 -8.26 8.09 -4.53
C SER A 146 -8.47 9.43 -3.82
N LYS A 147 -9.70 9.96 -3.85
CA LYS A 147 -10.05 11.19 -3.15
C LYS A 147 -9.97 11.02 -1.63
N LEU A 148 -10.45 9.89 -1.10
CA LEU A 148 -10.39 9.59 0.33
C LEU A 148 -8.93 9.45 0.80
N ILE A 149 -8.11 8.69 0.08
CA ILE A 149 -6.68 8.50 0.37
C ILE A 149 -5.94 9.85 0.36
N TYR A 150 -6.21 10.69 -0.64
CA TYR A 150 -5.64 12.04 -0.69
C TYR A 150 -6.02 12.88 0.55
N GLN A 151 -7.29 12.83 0.96
CA GLN A 151 -7.75 13.55 2.16
C GLN A 151 -7.10 13.01 3.44
N LEU A 152 -7.00 11.69 3.60
CA LEU A 152 -6.39 11.06 4.76
C LEU A 152 -4.88 11.36 4.87
N ASN A 153 -4.19 11.43 3.74
CA ASN A 153 -2.79 11.89 3.70
C ASN A 153 -2.67 13.34 4.16
N ARG A 154 -3.53 14.25 3.67
CA ARG A 154 -3.52 15.65 4.09
C ARG A 154 -3.81 15.87 5.57
N THR A 155 -4.55 14.97 6.20
CA THR A 155 -4.82 15.00 7.65
C THR A 155 -3.79 14.23 8.48
N GLY A 156 -2.77 13.64 7.86
CA GLY A 156 -1.72 12.88 8.55
C GLY A 156 -2.15 11.50 9.06
N VAL A 157 -3.32 11.00 8.64
CA VAL A 157 -3.78 9.65 9.01
C VAL A 157 -3.04 8.59 8.19
N LEU A 158 -2.74 8.90 6.94
CA LEU A 158 -1.80 8.15 6.10
C LEU A 158 -0.51 8.96 5.99
N THR A 159 0.62 8.28 6.13
CA THR A 159 1.95 8.91 6.21
C THR A 159 2.75 8.77 4.92
N VAL A 160 2.58 7.68 4.16
CA VAL A 160 3.30 7.49 2.90
C VAL A 160 2.54 8.06 1.72
N GLN A 161 3.26 8.83 0.93
CA GLN A 161 2.72 9.66 -0.12
C GLN A 161 3.22 9.28 -1.52
N ARG A 162 3.61 8.02 -1.80
CA ARG A 162 4.01 7.58 -3.17
C ARG A 162 2.89 7.68 -4.23
N THR A 163 1.81 8.40 -3.93
CA THR A 163 0.73 8.75 -4.86
C THR A 163 1.17 9.84 -5.85
N CYS A 164 0.52 9.92 -7.01
CA CYS A 164 0.71 11.05 -7.92
C CYS A 164 0.48 12.40 -7.22
N PHE A 165 -0.47 12.51 -6.29
CA PHE A 165 -0.83 13.81 -5.69
C PHE A 165 0.31 14.49 -4.90
N ALA A 166 1.27 13.72 -4.41
CA ALA A 166 2.44 14.23 -3.70
C ALA A 166 3.73 14.16 -4.54
N CYS A 167 3.67 13.62 -5.75
CA CYS A 167 4.81 13.53 -6.64
C CYS A 167 5.20 14.93 -7.17
N LYS A 168 6.50 15.23 -7.25
CA LYS A 168 7.02 16.49 -7.81
C LYS A 168 6.67 16.69 -9.29
N TYR A 169 6.48 15.59 -10.03
CA TYR A 169 6.13 15.62 -11.45
C TYR A 169 4.64 15.84 -11.71
N TYR A 170 3.79 15.74 -10.69
CA TYR A 170 2.35 15.83 -10.86
C TYR A 170 1.86 17.27 -10.77
N GLN A 171 1.05 17.65 -11.76
CA GLN A 171 0.29 18.90 -11.75
C GLN A 171 -1.19 18.63 -11.94
N LYS A 172 -2.01 19.28 -11.09
CA LYS A 172 -3.44 19.38 -11.30
C LYS A 172 -3.75 20.62 -12.14
N THR A 173 -4.48 20.43 -13.24
CA THR A 173 -5.05 21.52 -14.05
C THR A 173 -6.55 21.66 -13.77
N THR A 174 -7.22 22.67 -14.35
CA THR A 174 -8.64 22.96 -14.11
C THR A 174 -9.57 21.80 -14.47
N ALA A 175 -9.26 21.03 -15.53
CA ALA A 175 -10.07 19.91 -15.98
C ALA A 175 -9.34 18.55 -15.96
N ASN A 176 -8.01 18.54 -15.88
CA ASN A 176 -7.21 17.33 -16.10
C ASN A 176 -6.05 17.18 -15.12
N HIS A 177 -5.42 16.01 -15.15
CA HIS A 177 -4.16 15.72 -14.46
C HIS A 177 -3.03 15.67 -15.50
N TYR A 178 -1.82 16.06 -15.11
CA TYR A 178 -0.65 16.00 -15.98
C TYR A 178 0.56 15.48 -15.20
N CYS A 179 1.35 14.61 -15.84
CA CYS A 179 2.64 14.17 -15.35
C CYS A 179 3.75 14.75 -16.23
N HIS A 180 4.59 15.60 -15.65
CA HIS A 180 5.70 16.24 -16.35
C HIS A 180 6.84 15.29 -16.72
N LEU A 181 7.01 14.19 -15.98
CA LEU A 181 8.03 13.18 -16.30
C LEU A 181 7.64 12.34 -17.51
N LEU A 182 6.36 11.97 -17.62
CA LEU A 182 5.84 11.18 -18.74
C LEU A 182 5.35 12.04 -19.89
N GLU A 183 5.39 13.37 -19.73
CA GLU A 183 4.84 14.38 -20.63
C GLU A 183 3.39 14.06 -21.07
N LYS A 184 2.59 13.54 -20.15
CA LYS A 184 1.28 12.94 -20.45
C LYS A 184 0.14 13.55 -19.64
N GLN A 185 -0.96 13.83 -20.34
CA GLN A 185 -2.25 14.10 -19.70
C GLN A 185 -2.84 12.78 -19.15
N LEU A 186 -3.18 12.81 -17.87
CA LEU A 186 -3.73 11.69 -17.12
C LEU A 186 -5.24 11.90 -16.92
N LYS A 187 -6.02 10.86 -17.22
CA LYS A 187 -7.40 10.74 -16.75
C LYS A 187 -7.41 10.48 -15.24
N HIS A 188 -8.59 10.55 -14.63
CA HIS A 188 -8.73 10.18 -13.22
C HIS A 188 -8.30 8.72 -12.97
N SER A 189 -8.64 7.81 -13.88
CA SER A 189 -8.24 6.40 -13.83
C SER A 189 -6.74 6.16 -14.08
N ASP A 190 -6.01 7.15 -14.65
CA ASP A 190 -4.55 7.07 -14.84
C ASP A 190 -3.76 7.50 -13.59
N ILE A 191 -4.43 8.07 -12.57
CA ILE A 191 -3.78 8.44 -11.30
C ILE A 191 -3.26 7.19 -10.62
N ARG A 192 -2.03 7.26 -10.11
CA ARG A 192 -1.39 6.16 -9.37
C ARG A 192 -1.42 6.46 -7.88
N LEU A 193 -1.89 5.47 -7.10
CA LEU A 193 -1.82 5.50 -5.62
C LEU A 193 -0.47 5.00 -5.10
N ASP A 194 0.28 4.30 -5.96
CA ASP A 194 1.67 3.94 -5.77
C ASP A 194 2.40 4.10 -7.11
N CYS A 195 3.17 5.18 -7.25
CA CYS A 195 3.79 5.61 -8.49
C CYS A 195 5.26 5.17 -8.48
N VAL A 196 5.66 4.32 -9.43
CA VAL A 196 7.04 3.81 -9.52
C VAL A 196 8.07 4.90 -9.83
N GLU A 197 7.63 5.99 -10.46
CA GLU A 197 8.39 7.20 -10.75
C GLU A 197 8.20 8.30 -9.69
N PHE A 198 7.61 7.96 -8.53
CA PHE A 198 7.42 8.93 -7.46
C PHE A 198 8.75 9.54 -7.04
N GLU A 199 8.75 10.86 -6.95
CA GLU A 199 9.78 11.63 -6.25
C GLU A 199 9.08 12.71 -5.41
N GLU A 200 9.53 12.85 -4.16
CA GLU A 200 8.95 13.80 -3.22
C GLU A 200 9.19 15.25 -3.69
N LYS A 201 8.22 16.13 -3.43
CA LYS A 201 8.37 17.56 -3.66
C LYS A 201 9.46 18.10 -2.75
N SER A 202 10.50 18.69 -3.34
CA SER A 202 11.52 19.45 -2.63
C SER A 202 10.95 20.70 -1.97
#